data_AF-A0A1G6VMY5-F1
#
_entry.id   AF-A0A1G6VMY5-F1
#
_cell.length_a   1.000
_cell.length_b   1.000
_cell.length_c   1.000
_cell.angle_alpha   90.00
_cell.angle_beta   90.00
_cell.angle_gamma   90.00
#
_symmetry.space_group_name_H-M   'P 1'
#
loop_
_entity.id
_entity.type
_entity.pdbx_description
1 polymer ?
#
loop_
_entity_poly.entity_id
_entity_poly.type
_entity_poly.pdbx_seq_one_letter_code
_entity_poly.pdbx_strand_id
1 'polypeptide(L)' 'MAERSRHPKKDVERALSRAEANQLKVEQNTNRGHKWGDVGCQDTDHAKKSVWSTPRNPGNHAKDLDKYTDGHKDHGR' A
#
# COMPACT_ATOMS: atom_id res chain seq x y z
N MET A 1 2.23 15.73 -8.23
CA MET A 1 2.96 14.48 -8.54
C MET A 1 3.70 14.13 -7.26
N ALA A 2 3.08 13.38 -6.36
CA ALA A 2 3.70 13.11 -5.07
C ALA A 2 4.85 12.13 -5.27
N GLU A 3 6.08 12.63 -5.18
CA GLU A 3 7.31 11.85 -5.26
C GLU A 3 7.41 10.95 -4.02
N ARG A 4 6.66 9.84 -4.02
CA ARG A 4 6.82 8.79 -3.01
C ARG A 4 8.27 8.33 -3.01
N SER A 5 8.91 8.39 -1.86
CA SER A 5 10.20 7.72 -1.64
C SER A 5 9.99 6.23 -1.81
N ARG A 6 10.72 5.60 -2.74
CA ARG A 6 10.66 4.16 -3.00
C ARG A 6 10.78 3.37 -1.70
N HIS A 7 9.90 2.37 -1.52
CA HIS A 7 9.98 1.54 -0.32
C HIS A 7 11.30 0.75 -0.37
N PRO A 8 12.08 0.65 0.72
CA PRO A 8 13.35 -0.09 0.74
C PRO A 8 13.22 -1.59 0.44
N LYS A 9 11.99 -2.10 0.26
CA LYS A 9 11.67 -3.51 0.03
C LYS A 9 10.95 -3.64 -1.30
N LYS A 10 11.59 -4.34 -2.23
CA LYS A 10 11.09 -4.56 -3.60
C LYS A 10 9.72 -5.24 -3.62
N ASP A 11 9.46 -6.19 -2.71
CA ASP A 11 8.16 -6.86 -2.63
C ASP A 11 7.02 -5.88 -2.32
N VAL A 12 7.23 -4.98 -1.34
CA VAL A 12 6.24 -3.97 -0.94
C VAL A 12 6.06 -2.93 -2.05
N GLU A 13 7.16 -2.49 -2.67
CA GLU A 13 7.11 -1.57 -3.81
C GLU A 13 6.29 -2.12 -4.99
N ARG A 14 6.46 -3.41 -5.33
CA ARG A 14 5.65 -4.06 -6.37
C ARG A 14 4.16 -4.06 -6.01
N ALA A 15 3.83 -4.33 -4.75
CA ALA A 15 2.45 -4.31 -4.29
C ALA A 15 1.85 -2.89 -4.32
N LEU A 16 2.61 -1.87 -3.93
CA LEU A 16 2.21 -0.45 -4.03
C LEU A 16 2.02 0.00 -5.48
N SER A 17 2.90 -0.43 -6.38
CA SER A 17 2.76 -0.14 -7.81
C SER A 17 1.49 -0.74 -8.40
N ARG A 18 1.11 -1.95 -7.96
CA ARG A 18 -0.17 -2.57 -8.32
C ARG A 18 -1.33 -1.79 -7.71
N ALA A 19 -1.23 -1.39 -6.46
CA ALA A 19 -2.27 -0.62 -5.79
C ALA A 19 -2.59 0.69 -6.54
N GLU A 20 -1.58 1.46 -6.92
CA GLU A 20 -1.79 2.67 -7.72
C GLU A 20 -2.36 2.39 -9.11
N ALA A 21 -1.94 1.30 -9.76
CA ALA A 21 -2.52 0.90 -11.03
C ALA A 21 -4.03 0.58 -10.92
N ASN A 22 -4.50 0.21 -9.72
CA ASN A 22 -5.90 -0.06 -9.41
C ASN A 22 -6.62 1.17 -8.81
N GLN A 23 -6.12 2.39 -9.05
CA GLN A 23 -6.66 3.64 -8.49
C GLN A 23 -6.79 3.66 -6.95
N LEU A 24 -5.98 2.87 -6.24
CA LEU A 24 -5.86 3.01 -4.78
C LEU A 24 -5.00 4.22 -4.45
N LYS A 25 -5.40 4.95 -3.42
CA LYS A 25 -4.70 6.11 -2.90
C LYS A 25 -3.55 5.65 -1.99
N VAL A 26 -2.32 5.88 -2.40
CA VAL A 26 -1.12 5.61 -1.59
C VAL A 26 -0.63 6.91 -0.99
N GLU A 27 -0.76 7.08 0.33
CA GLU A 27 -0.24 8.21 1.06
C GLU A 27 1.05 7.83 1.78
N GLN A 28 2.17 8.40 1.34
CA GLN A 28 3.44 8.24 2.07
C GLN A 28 3.43 9.14 3.31
N ASN A 29 3.65 8.53 4.47
CA ASN A 29 3.59 9.22 5.75
C ASN A 29 4.86 8.89 6.54
N THR A 30 5.96 9.53 6.17
CA THR A 30 7.30 9.32 6.75
C THR A 30 7.49 9.98 8.13
N ASN A 31 6.50 10.73 8.61
CA ASN A 31 6.62 11.54 9.83
C ASN A 31 6.67 10.72 11.13
N ARG A 32 6.34 9.43 11.11
CA ARG A 32 6.33 8.57 12.31
C ARG A 32 7.26 7.37 12.17
N GLY A 33 8.55 7.56 12.45
CA GLY A 33 9.58 6.56 12.84
C GLY A 33 9.64 5.20 12.13
N HIS A 34 8.56 4.42 12.15
CA HIS A 34 8.44 3.07 11.61
C HIS A 34 7.35 2.92 10.53
N LYS A 35 6.42 3.87 10.42
CA LYS A 35 5.37 3.88 9.39
C LYS A 35 5.97 4.51 8.12
N TRP A 36 5.84 3.79 7.01
CA TRP A 36 6.22 4.31 5.69
C TRP A 36 5.06 5.10 5.09
N GLY A 37 3.83 4.60 5.23
CA GLY A 37 2.64 5.23 4.66
C GLY A 37 1.39 4.43 4.89
N ASP A 38 0.34 4.75 4.15
CA ASP A 38 -0.90 4.00 4.09
C ASP A 38 -1.39 3.91 2.64
N VAL A 39 -2.09 2.82 2.35
CA VAL A 39 -2.76 2.60 1.07
C VAL A 39 -4.24 2.43 1.36
N GLY A 40 -5.08 3.25 0.75
CA GLY A 40 -6.52 3.20 0.92
C GLY A 40 -7.26 3.19 -0.40
N CYS A 41 -8.49 2.69 -0.38
CA CYS A 41 -9.38 2.83 -1.51
C CYS A 41 -9.94 4.26 -1.57
N GLN A 42 -10.03 4.84 -2.77
CA GLN A 42 -10.67 6.15 -2.96
C GLN A 42 -12.18 6.11 -2.67
N ASP A 43 -12.81 4.95 -2.86
CA ASP A 43 -14.27 4.78 -2.79
C ASP A 43 -14.77 4.50 -1.36
N THR A 44 -13.90 4.00 -0.47
CA THR A 44 -14.26 3.64 0.90
C THR A 44 -13.21 4.13 1.88
N ASP A 45 -13.56 5.11 2.71
CA ASP A 45 -12.68 5.70 3.74
C ASP A 45 -12.27 4.70 4.85
N HIS A 46 -13.09 3.66 5.07
CA HIS A 46 -12.82 2.63 6.08
C HIS A 46 -11.76 1.60 5.67
N ALA A 47 -11.43 1.52 4.38
CA ALA A 47 -10.49 0.54 3.88
C ALA A 47 -9.15 1.24 3.61
N LYS A 48 -8.32 1.33 4.66
CA LYS A 48 -6.92 1.78 4.54
C LYS A 48 -6.00 0.81 5.25
N LYS A 49 -4.99 0.32 4.53
CA LYS A 49 -3.94 -0.55 5.05
C LYS A 49 -2.70 0.28 5.34
N SER A 50 -2.21 0.21 6.58
CA SER A 50 -0.96 0.88 6.97
C SER A 50 0.25 0.08 6.49
N VAL A 51 1.19 0.78 5.85
CA VAL A 51 2.43 0.26 5.29
C VAL A 51 3.58 0.63 6.21
N TRP A 52 4.32 -0.38 6.66
CA TRP A 52 5.43 -0.24 7.60
C TRP A 52 6.77 -0.36 6.87
N SER A 53 7.75 0.47 7.23
CA SER A 53 9.07 0.49 6.56
C SER A 53 9.94 -0.72 6.94
N THR A 54 9.77 -1.22 8.17
CA THR A 54 10.51 -2.36 8.75
C THR A 54 9.59 -3.54 9.11
N PRO A 55 8.91 -4.16 8.14
CA PRO A 55 8.12 -5.36 8.42
C PRO A 55 9.07 -6.54 8.67
N ARG A 56 8.82 -7.31 9.74
CA ARG A 56 9.58 -8.52 10.07
C ARG A 56 9.63 -9.52 8.91
N ASN A 57 8.60 -9.53 8.06
CA ASN A 57 8.58 -10.33 6.83
C ASN A 57 8.01 -9.53 5.65
N PRO A 58 8.84 -8.92 4.79
CA PRO A 58 8.37 -8.03 3.72
C PRO A 58 7.55 -8.76 2.65
N GLY A 59 7.83 -10.03 2.38
CA GLY A 59 7.08 -10.82 1.39
C GLY A 59 5.63 -11.10 1.81
N ASN A 60 5.39 -11.40 3.10
CA ASN A 60 4.03 -11.58 3.60
C ASN A 60 3.27 -10.26 3.66
N HIS A 61 3.95 -9.17 4.04
CA HIS A 61 3.35 -7.84 4.04
C HIS A 61 2.94 -7.41 2.63
N ALA A 62 3.80 -7.67 1.63
CA ALA A 62 3.48 -7.43 0.22
C ALA A 62 2.30 -8.26 -0.27
N LYS A 63 2.24 -9.56 0.07
CA LYS A 63 1.11 -10.43 -0.25
C LYS A 63 -0.21 -9.95 0.36
N ASP A 64 -0.17 -9.46 1.60
CA ASP A 64 -1.35 -8.91 2.27
C ASP A 64 -1.84 -7.62 1.60
N LEU A 65 -0.91 -6.76 1.16
CA LEU A 65 -1.23 -5.58 0.36
C LEU A 65 -1.81 -5.95 -1.02
N ASP A 66 -1.24 -6.98 -1.65
CA ASP A 66 -1.67 -7.49 -2.95
C ASP A 66 -3.09 -8.06 -2.86
N LYS A 67 -3.38 -8.86 -1.83
CA LYS A 67 -4.74 -9.36 -1.53
C LYS A 67 -5.73 -8.24 -1.27
N TYR A 68 -5.32 -7.22 -0.53
CA TYR A 68 -6.16 -6.05 -0.28
C TYR A 68 -6.46 -5.32 -1.60
N THR A 69 -5.44 -5.15 -2.45
CA THR A 69 -5.59 -4.56 -3.78
C THR A 69 -6.50 -5.40 -4.68
N ASP A 70 -6.34 -6.72 -4.63
CA ASP A 70 -7.13 -7.71 -5.36
C ASP A 70 -8.62 -7.73 -4.94
N GLY A 71 -8.91 -7.53 -3.67
CA GLY A 71 -10.29 -7.39 -3.20
C GLY A 71 -10.94 -6.05 -3.55
N HIS A 72 -10.15 -4.97 -3.62
CA HIS A 72 -10.69 -3.64 -3.94
C HIS A 72 -10.79 -3.35 -5.44
N LYS A 73 -9.98 -4.00 -6.28
CA LYS A 73 -10.17 -3.92 -7.75
C LYS A 73 -11.48 -4.59 -8.21
N ASP A 74 -12.04 -5.48 -7.39
CA ASP A 74 -13.27 -6.22 -7.63
C ASP A 74 -14.48 -5.56 -6.93
N HIS A 75 -14.43 -4.28 -6.60
CA HIS A 75 -15.59 -3.53 -6.10
C HIS A 75 -16.54 -3.09 -7.25
N GLY A 76 -16.73 -4.01 -8.20
CA GLY A 76 -17.46 -3.79 -9.46
C GLY A 76 -18.27 -5.00 -9.88
N ARG A 77 -18.82 -5.78 -8.94
CA ARG A 77 -19.82 -6.82 -9.23
C ARG A 77 -20.94 -6.88 -8.20
#